data_AF-A0A1F8DSA3-F1
#
_entry.id   AF-A0A1F8DSA3-F1
#
_cell.length_a   1.000
_cell.length_b   1.000
_cell.length_c   1.000
_cell.angle_alpha   90.00
_cell.angle_beta   90.00
_cell.angle_gamma   90.00
#
_symmetry.space_group_name_H-M   'P 1'
#
loop_
_entity.id
_entity.type
_entity.pdbx_description
1 polymer ?
#
loop_
_entity_poly.entity_id
_entity_poly.type
_entity_poly.pdbx_seq_one_letter_code
_entity_poly.pdbx_strand_id
1 'polypeptide(L)'
;MFKDPYFISGFIISAIVVAISGVLLWNFFSNWDASVVVLSWDVYSGVRIFGDTGNVLGIFGIAVFVIFLNFGLATYLYNRERFLAYLFSFASIVFSILILIAAGALVFFN
;
A
#
# COMPACT_ATOMS: atom_id res chain seq x y z
N MET A 1 -3.75 -2.62 -30.47
CA MET A 1 -4.21 -2.47 -29.07
C MET A 1 -3.04 -2.60 -28.10
N PHE A 2 -1.93 -1.90 -28.35
CA PHE A 2 -0.85 -1.78 -27.37
C PHE A 2 -0.97 -0.39 -26.79
N LYS A 3 -1.53 -0.30 -25.57
CA LYS A 3 -1.41 0.90 -24.75
C LYS A 3 0.08 1.16 -24.55
N ASP A 4 0.50 2.42 -24.68
CA ASP A 4 1.90 2.80 -24.56
C ASP A 4 2.58 2.11 -23.36
N PRO A 5 3.81 1.59 -23.51
CA PRO A 5 4.51 0.89 -22.43
C PRO A 5 4.68 1.78 -21.19
N TYR A 6 4.77 3.09 -21.39
CA TYR A 6 4.85 4.10 -20.33
C TYR A 6 3.58 4.23 -19.48
N PHE A 7 2.40 3.91 -20.04
CA PHE A 7 1.16 3.89 -19.28
C PHE A 7 1.16 2.73 -18.28
N ILE A 8 1.57 1.53 -18.74
CA ILE A 8 1.53 0.30 -17.97
C ILE A 8 2.66 0.25 -16.93
N SER A 9 3.84 0.81 -17.26
CA SER A 9 5.02 0.77 -16.40
C SER A 9 4.77 1.36 -15.01
N GLY A 10 4.02 2.46 -14.90
CA GLY A 10 3.73 3.08 -13.60
C GLY A 10 2.89 2.18 -12.68
N PHE A 11 1.93 1.46 -13.25
CA PHE A 11 1.15 0.48 -12.49
C PHE A 11 1.98 -0.74 -12.08
N ILE A 12 2.86 -1.22 -12.96
CA ILE A 12 3.80 -2.30 -12.62
C ILE A 12 4.71 -1.88 -11.47
N ILE A 13 5.29 -0.67 -11.53
CA ILE A 13 6.14 -0.13 -10.47
C ILE A 13 5.34 -0.03 -9.15
N SER A 14 4.12 0.49 -9.20
CA SER A 14 3.25 0.62 -8.03
C SER A 14 2.96 -0.75 -7.38
N ALA A 15 2.71 -1.78 -8.21
CA ALA A 15 2.48 -3.15 -7.74
C ALA A 15 3.74 -3.77 -7.13
N ILE A 16 4.92 -3.54 -7.73
CA ILE A 16 6.20 -4.00 -7.18
C ILE A 16 6.48 -3.34 -5.83
N VAL A 17 6.26 -2.03 -5.70
CA VAL A 17 6.45 -1.32 -4.42
C VAL A 17 5.54 -1.88 -3.34
N VAL A 18 4.26 -2.11 -3.65
CA VAL A 18 3.32 -2.72 -2.70
C VAL A 18 3.73 -4.17 -2.36
N ALA A 19 4.18 -4.95 -3.33
CA ALA A 19 4.65 -6.32 -3.08
C ALA A 19 5.90 -6.35 -2.17
N ILE A 20 6.89 -5.49 -2.43
CA ILE A 20 8.08 -5.36 -1.57
C ILE A 20 7.66 -4.94 -0.16
N SER A 21 6.78 -3.96 -0.03
CA SER A 21 6.24 -3.52 1.26
C SER A 21 5.61 -4.69 2.02
N GLY A 22 4.84 -5.53 1.33
CA GLY A 22 4.16 -6.70 1.90
C GLY A 22 5.14 -7.75 2.40
N VAL A 23 6.19 -8.03 1.62
CA VAL A 23 7.25 -8.97 2.00
C VAL A 23 8.03 -8.45 3.20
N LEU A 24 8.37 -7.15 3.24
CA LEU A 24 9.06 -6.54 4.38
C LEU A 24 8.23 -6.65 5.67
N LEU A 25 6.93 -6.32 5.59
CA LEU A 25 6.04 -6.46 6.73
C LEU A 25 5.87 -7.91 7.17
N TRP A 26 5.71 -8.85 6.23
CA TRP A 26 5.59 -10.28 6.54
C TRP A 26 6.82 -10.81 7.27
N ASN A 27 8.03 -10.48 6.79
CA ASN A 27 9.27 -10.90 7.44
C ASN A 27 9.42 -10.25 8.83
N PHE A 28 8.94 -9.02 9.01
CA PHE A 28 8.96 -8.38 10.32
C PHE A 28 8.03 -9.09 11.31
N PHE A 29 6.77 -9.35 10.93
CA PHE A 29 5.84 -10.09 11.80
C PHE A 29 6.25 -11.54 12.05
N SER A 30 6.87 -12.21 11.08
CA SER A 30 7.28 -13.61 11.20
C SER A 30 8.48 -13.82 12.13
N ASN A 31 9.30 -12.79 12.35
CA ASN A 31 10.49 -12.87 13.20
C ASN A 31 10.27 -12.33 14.61
N TRP A 32 9.05 -11.88 14.94
CA TRP A 32 8.69 -11.50 16.30
C TRP A 32 8.23 -12.72 17.09
N ASP A 33 8.98 -13.04 18.16
CA ASP A 33 8.46 -13.87 19.24
C ASP A 33 7.16 -13.23 19.74
N ALA A 34 6.08 -14.01 19.81
CA ALA A 34 4.70 -13.57 20.05
C ALA A 34 4.45 -12.88 21.42
N SER A 35 5.51 -12.49 22.13
CA SER A 35 5.48 -11.78 23.39
C SER A 35 6.08 -10.39 23.23
N VAL A 36 5.26 -9.37 23.49
CA VAL A 36 5.61 -7.95 23.65
C VAL A 36 5.55 -7.14 22.35
N VAL A 37 4.34 -7.01 21.83
CA VAL A 37 3.93 -5.83 21.06
C VAL A 37 2.97 -5.03 21.93
N VAL A 38 3.49 -4.15 22.79
CA VAL A 38 2.66 -3.24 23.59
C VAL A 38 2.35 -2.02 22.73
N LEU A 39 1.27 -2.12 21.97
CA LEU A 39 0.77 -1.09 21.07
C LEU A 39 -0.45 -0.42 21.70
N SER A 40 -0.21 0.75 22.29
CA SER A 40 -1.17 1.67 22.91
C SER A 40 -1.74 1.29 24.29
N TRP A 41 -1.72 2.29 25.19
CA TRP A 41 -2.44 2.30 26.46
C TRP A 41 -3.69 3.16 26.26
N ASP A 42 -4.86 2.55 26.32
CA ASP A 42 -6.15 3.25 26.28
C ASP A 42 -6.83 3.07 27.65
N VAL A 43 -7.13 4.20 28.29
CA VAL A 43 -7.68 4.31 29.67
C VAL A 43 -8.99 3.54 29.82
N TYR A 44 -9.76 3.35 28.74
CA TYR A 44 -11.04 2.65 28.78
C TYR A 44 -10.97 1.16 28.46
N SER A 45 -9.88 0.66 27.89
CA SER A 45 -9.82 -0.71 27.35
C SER A 45 -8.61 -1.55 27.78
N GLY A 46 -7.72 -1.02 28.61
CA GLY A 46 -6.54 -1.74 29.09
C GLY A 46 -5.47 -1.98 28.01
N VAL A 47 -4.43 -2.73 28.38
CA VAL A 47 -3.31 -3.10 27.48
C VAL A 47 -3.82 -4.05 26.40
N ARG A 48 -4.05 -3.54 25.18
CA ARG A 48 -4.33 -4.38 24.02
C ARG A 48 -3.00 -4.87 23.44
N ILE A 49 -2.73 -6.17 23.57
CA ILE A 49 -1.54 -6.84 23.01
C ILE A 49 -1.67 -7.07 21.49
N PHE A 50 -2.74 -6.58 20.88
CA PHE A 50 -2.94 -6.65 19.43
C PHE A 50 -3.35 -5.27 18.91
N GLY A 51 -2.37 -4.54 18.38
CA GLY A 51 -2.63 -3.74 17.18
C GLY A 51 -3.03 -4.72 16.09
N ASP A 52 -4.34 -4.92 15.93
CA ASP A 52 -4.95 -6.00 15.15
C ASP A 52 -4.24 -6.18 13.80
N THR A 53 -3.82 -7.41 13.48
CA THR A 53 -3.25 -7.77 12.18
C THR A 53 -4.15 -7.30 11.02
N GLY A 54 -5.46 -7.16 11.30
CA GLY A 54 -6.45 -6.53 10.42
C GLY A 54 -6.14 -5.08 10.01
N ASN A 55 -5.49 -4.27 10.84
CA ASN A 55 -5.13 -2.88 10.49
C ASN A 55 -4.03 -2.84 9.43
N VAL A 56 -3.02 -3.70 9.54
CA VAL A 56 -1.93 -3.79 8.56
C VAL A 56 -2.43 -4.37 7.24
N LEU A 57 -3.22 -5.46 7.32
CA LEU A 57 -3.88 -6.03 6.14
C LEU A 57 -4.85 -5.03 5.49
N GLY A 58 -5.52 -4.19 6.29
CA GLY A 58 -6.39 -3.12 5.82
C GLY A 58 -5.64 -2.08 4.98
N ILE A 59 -4.45 -1.64 5.41
CA ILE A 59 -3.62 -0.69 4.65
C ILE A 59 -3.21 -1.29 3.29
N PHE A 60 -2.85 -2.57 3.25
CA PHE A 60 -2.57 -3.26 1.98
C PHE A 60 -3.80 -3.42 1.09
N GLY A 61 -4.95 -3.74 1.69
CA GLY A 61 -6.22 -3.82 0.96
C GLY A 61 -6.55 -2.49 0.28
N ILE A 62 -6.40 -1.37 1.00
CA ILE A 62 -6.58 -0.03 0.47
C ILE A 62 -5.56 0.27 -0.64
N ALA A 63 -4.29 -0.12 -0.45
CA ALA A 63 -3.24 0.06 -1.46
C ALA A 63 -3.57 -0.62 -2.79
N VAL A 64 -3.93 -1.90 -2.73
CA VAL A 64 -4.32 -2.67 -3.91
C VAL A 64 -5.56 -2.05 -4.55
N PHE A 65 -6.57 -1.70 -3.75
CA PHE A 65 -7.79 -1.07 -4.23
C PHE A 65 -7.52 0.25 -4.98
N VAL A 66 -6.68 1.12 -4.43
CA VAL A 66 -6.31 2.41 -5.06
C VAL A 66 -5.58 2.20 -6.38
N ILE A 67 -4.67 1.21 -6.47
CA ILE A 67 -4.00 0.86 -7.73
C ILE A 67 -5.02 0.41 -8.79
N PHE A 68 -5.96 -0.47 -8.42
CA PHE A 68 -7.01 -0.93 -9.34
C PHE A 68 -7.93 0.20 -9.79
N LEU A 69 -8.33 1.06 -8.86
CA LEU A 69 -9.19 2.22 -9.13
C LEU A 69 -8.49 3.19 -10.09
N ASN A 70 -7.23 3.52 -9.83
CA ASN A 70 -6.44 4.37 -10.71
C ASN A 70 -6.20 3.71 -12.08
N PHE A 71 -6.00 2.39 -12.13
CA PHE A 71 -5.85 1.67 -13.40
C PHE A 71 -7.13 1.71 -14.24
N GLY A 72 -8.29 1.55 -13.59
CA GLY A 72 -9.61 1.66 -14.23
C GLY A 72 -9.85 3.07 -14.78
N LEU A 73 -9.63 4.10 -13.95
CA LEU A 73 -9.76 5.50 -14.35
C LEU A 73 -8.80 5.86 -15.49
N ALA A 74 -7.52 5.50 -15.36
CA ALA A 74 -6.52 5.78 -16.37
C ALA A 74 -6.84 5.05 -17.68
N THR A 75 -7.42 3.84 -17.61
CA THR A 75 -7.86 3.09 -18.79
C THR A 75 -9.01 3.77 -19.51
N TYR A 76 -10.00 4.25 -18.78
CA TYR A 76 -11.12 5.00 -19.33
C TYR A 76 -10.65 6.33 -19.94
N LEU A 77 -9.79 7.06 -19.23
CA LEU A 77 -9.25 8.35 -19.64
C LEU A 77 -8.26 8.25 -20.81
N TYR A 78 -7.54 7.13 -20.98
CA TYR A 78 -6.54 6.99 -22.06
C TYR A 78 -7.12 7.23 -23.46
N ASN A 79 -8.39 6.86 -23.67
CA ASN A 79 -9.08 7.06 -24.94
C ASN A 79 -9.60 8.50 -25.14
N ARG A 80 -9.73 9.27 -24.05
CA ARG A 80 -10.30 10.61 -24.05
C ARG A 80 -9.20 11.68 -23.95
N GLU A 81 -8.32 11.54 -22.98
CA GLU A 81 -7.20 12.45 -22.68
C GLU A 81 -5.98 11.68 -22.16
N ARG A 82 -4.95 11.58 -23.00
CA ARG A 82 -3.71 10.84 -22.68
C ARG A 82 -2.97 11.44 -21.48
N PHE A 83 -2.99 12.77 -21.31
CA PHE A 83 -2.34 13.44 -20.19
C PHE A 83 -2.87 12.98 -18.84
N LEU A 84 -4.20 12.92 -18.68
CA LEU A 84 -4.81 12.44 -17.43
C LEU A 84 -4.47 10.97 -17.17
N ALA A 85 -4.42 10.13 -18.20
CA ALA A 85 -4.04 8.73 -18.04
C ALA A 85 -2.60 8.58 -17.47
N TYR A 86 -1.65 9.41 -17.92
CA TYR A 86 -0.30 9.45 -17.36
C TYR A 86 -0.28 10.00 -15.93
N LEU A 87 -1.09 11.02 -15.62
CA LEU A 87 -1.22 11.57 -14.28
C LEU A 87 -1.69 10.52 -13.26
N PHE A 88 -2.69 9.71 -13.62
CA PHE A 88 -3.19 8.62 -12.76
C PHE A 88 -2.17 7.49 -12.59
N SER A 89 -1.38 7.19 -13.63
CA SER A 89 -0.28 6.22 -13.53
C SER A 89 0.79 6.72 -12.54
N PHE A 90 1.19 7.98 -12.63
CA PHE A 90 2.14 8.58 -11.69
C PHE A 90 1.59 8.70 -10.27
N ALA A 91 0.33 9.12 -10.12
CA ALA A 91 -0.34 9.19 -8.83
C ALA A 91 -0.36 7.83 -8.11
N SER A 92 -0.52 6.73 -8.86
CA SER A 92 -0.46 5.38 -8.29
C SER A 92 0.90 5.06 -7.66
N ILE A 93 2.00 5.48 -8.30
CA ILE A 93 3.35 5.33 -7.74
C ILE A 93 3.48 6.12 -6.43
N VAL A 94 3.01 7.37 -6.42
CA VAL A 94 3.05 8.23 -5.23
C VAL A 94 2.27 7.59 -4.07
N PHE A 95 1.07 7.08 -4.34
CA PHE A 95 0.28 6.37 -3.33
C PHE A 95 1.01 5.13 -2.81
N SER A 96 1.60 4.31 -3.69
CA SER A 96 2.37 3.14 -3.27
C SER A 96 3.56 3.49 -2.37
N ILE A 97 4.25 4.59 -2.65
CA ILE A 97 5.35 5.09 -1.80
C ILE A 97 4.82 5.54 -0.43
N LEU A 98 3.70 6.26 -0.38
CA LEU A 98 3.07 6.67 0.87
C LEU A 98 2.67 5.45 1.73
N ILE A 99 2.19 4.38 1.10
CA ILE A 99 1.87 3.12 1.77
C ILE A 99 3.13 2.45 2.31
N LEU A 100 4.22 2.42 1.55
CA LEU A 100 5.51 1.91 2.04
C LEU A 100 6.01 2.72 3.25
N ILE A 101 5.88 4.05 3.23
CA ILE A 101 6.24 4.91 4.37
C ILE A 101 5.34 4.61 5.57
N ALA A 102 4.04 4.48 5.38
CA ALA A 102 3.09 4.16 6.45
C ALA A 102 3.39 2.78 7.07
N ALA A 103 3.65 1.78 6.22
CA ALA A 103 4.08 0.45 6.61
C ALA A 103 5.40 0.48 7.41
N GLY A 104 6.39 1.22 6.92
CA GLY A 104 7.69 1.38 7.59
C GLY A 104 7.58 2.12 8.92
N ALA A 105 6.72 3.13 9.03
CA ALA A 105 6.46 3.82 10.29
C ALA A 105 5.81 2.86 11.32
N LEU A 106 4.85 2.04 10.91
CA LEU A 106 4.25 1.03 11.78
C LEU A 106 5.27 0.00 12.28
N VAL A 107 6.29 -0.31 11.48
CA VAL A 107 7.39 -1.21 11.86
C VAL A 107 8.38 -0.53 12.79
N PHE A 108 8.75 0.72 12.53
CA PHE A 108 9.82 1.40 13.27
C PHE A 108 9.38 1.89 14.66
N PHE A 109 8.12 2.32 14.78
CA PHE A 109 7.59 2.82 16.05
C PHE A 109 7.11 1.70 16.99
N ASN A 110 7.15 0.43 16.56
CA ASN A 110 6.77 -0.73 17.36
C ASN A 110 7.92 -1.72 17.53
#